data_AF-A0A4P6KEG1-F1
#
_entry.id   AF-A0A4P6KEG1-F1
#
_cell.length_a   1.000
_cell.length_b   1.000
_cell.length_c   1.000
_cell.angle_alpha   90.00
_cell.angle_beta   90.00
_cell.angle_gamma   90.00
#
_symmetry.space_group_name_H-M   'P 1'
#
loop_
_entity.id
_entity.type
_entity.pdbx_description
1 polymer ?
#
loop_
_entity_poly.entity_id
_entity_poly.type
_entity_poly.pdbx_seq_one_letter_code
_entity_poly.pdbx_strand_id
1 'polypeptide(L)'
;MSKRPRLRAARALGVIGVIGALGPLGAALVGCSGDPEPPPPPQVLSPSEAGAIYLDAVCPVNDAWDAADVELDRLRVALARDGAPEIDTRLFAETMDAVAAASERAAERLDTKQQEWPTRTEAAVEDVRETLEDDRTQARRVAKLDADEAVGYAWQGAAESASASAAAREALGLPEDPVAACAQWEEQSP
;
A
#
# COMPACT_ATOMS: atom_id res chain seq x y z
N MET A 1 -22.06 -5.35 48.03
CA MET A 1 -21.80 -3.98 47.52
C MET A 1 -22.74 -3.71 46.36
N SER A 2 -23.21 -2.46 46.29
CA SER A 2 -24.48 -2.01 45.74
C SER A 2 -24.66 -2.18 44.22
N LYS A 3 -25.82 -2.75 43.82
CA LYS A 3 -26.49 -2.41 42.55
C LYS A 3 -27.37 -1.18 42.81
N ARG A 4 -27.30 -0.15 41.96
CA ARG A 4 -28.45 0.40 41.19
C ARG A 4 -28.14 1.75 40.50
N PRO A 5 -28.93 2.09 39.45
CA PRO A 5 -28.63 3.05 38.39
C PRO A 5 -29.28 4.42 38.65
N ARG A 6 -29.11 5.39 37.73
CA ARG A 6 -29.99 6.55 37.47
C ARG A 6 -29.66 7.10 36.06
N LEU A 7 -30.57 7.04 35.09
CA LEU A 7 -31.80 7.81 34.86
C LEU A 7 -31.55 9.17 34.18
N ARG A 8 -32.35 9.34 33.12
CA ARG A 8 -32.51 10.41 32.13
C ARG A 8 -32.85 11.80 32.72
N ALA A 9 -32.51 12.84 31.97
CA ALA A 9 -33.34 14.04 31.70
C ALA A 9 -32.69 14.77 30.49
N ALA A 10 -33.28 15.00 29.31
CA ALA A 10 -34.57 15.56 28.90
C ALA A 10 -34.71 17.09 29.04
N ARG A 11 -34.65 17.75 27.86
CA ARG A 11 -35.40 18.93 27.38
C ARG A 11 -35.18 20.32 27.99
N ALA A 12 -34.94 21.31 27.12
CA ALA A 12 -35.82 22.47 26.86
C ALA A 12 -35.22 23.29 25.68
N LEU A 13 -35.90 23.51 24.55
CA LEU A 13 -36.99 24.47 24.27
C LEU A 13 -36.56 25.96 24.24
N GLY A 14 -36.56 26.52 23.03
CA GLY A 14 -36.85 27.93 22.70
C GLY A 14 -37.26 27.97 21.22
N VAL A 15 -38.52 28.13 20.80
CA VAL A 15 -39.49 29.25 20.92
C VAL A 15 -39.01 30.47 20.12
N ILE A 16 -39.73 31.18 19.22
CA ILE A 16 -41.06 31.16 18.54
C ILE A 16 -40.96 32.25 17.43
N GLY A 17 -41.79 32.18 16.37
CA GLY A 17 -42.33 33.37 15.64
C GLY A 17 -42.20 33.29 14.11
N VAL A 18 -43.15 32.79 13.31
CA VAL A 18 -44.54 33.20 12.95
C VAL A 18 -44.61 34.37 11.95
N ILE A 19 -45.63 34.27 11.06
CA ILE A 19 -46.19 35.20 10.06
C ILE A 19 -45.65 34.93 8.63
N GLY A 20 -46.44 34.71 7.58
CA GLY A 20 -47.88 34.73 7.38
C GLY A 20 -48.22 34.64 5.87
N ALA A 21 -49.32 33.94 5.57
CA ALA A 21 -50.15 33.84 4.36
C ALA A 21 -49.71 34.46 3.01
N LEU A 22 -49.82 33.68 1.92
CA LEU A 22 -50.54 34.02 0.67
C LEU A 22 -50.52 32.86 -0.36
N GLY A 23 -51.72 32.41 -0.77
CA GLY A 23 -52.11 32.22 -2.18
C GLY A 23 -51.61 31.00 -2.99
N PRO A 24 -52.50 30.18 -3.60
CA PRO A 24 -52.16 28.95 -4.32
C PRO A 24 -51.91 29.16 -5.82
N LEU A 25 -50.96 28.43 -6.39
CA LEU A 25 -50.79 28.10 -7.83
C LEU A 25 -49.86 26.89 -7.86
N GLY A 26 -50.28 25.71 -8.32
CA GLY A 26 -50.46 25.46 -9.73
C GLY A 26 -49.31 24.55 -10.17
N ALA A 27 -49.62 23.26 -10.29
CA ALA A 27 -48.71 22.18 -10.61
C ALA A 27 -47.92 22.39 -11.93
N ALA A 28 -46.62 22.05 -11.91
CA ALA A 28 -45.92 21.25 -12.93
C ALA A 28 -44.40 21.45 -12.80
N LEU A 29 -43.78 20.77 -11.84
CA LEU A 29 -42.40 20.34 -12.00
C LEU A 29 -42.41 18.83 -11.78
N VAL A 30 -42.47 18.10 -12.90
CA VAL A 30 -42.10 16.69 -12.97
C VAL A 30 -40.62 16.63 -12.61
N GLY A 31 -40.34 16.64 -11.32
CA GLY A 31 -39.04 16.31 -10.79
C GLY A 31 -38.84 14.83 -11.08
N CYS A 32 -37.94 14.54 -12.02
CA CYS A 32 -37.39 13.20 -12.14
C CYS A 32 -36.72 12.88 -10.81
N SER A 33 -37.44 12.19 -9.92
CA SER A 33 -36.85 11.35 -8.90
C SER A 33 -36.16 10.20 -9.62
N GLY A 34 -35.02 10.50 -10.24
CA GLY A 34 -34.00 9.51 -10.46
C GLY A 34 -33.53 9.13 -9.08
N ASP A 35 -34.00 8.00 -8.57
CA ASP A 35 -33.27 7.28 -7.55
C ASP A 35 -31.80 7.27 -7.97
N PRO A 36 -30.85 7.70 -7.12
CA PRO A 36 -29.44 7.56 -7.45
C PRO A 36 -29.21 6.09 -7.76
N GLU A 37 -28.87 5.81 -9.02
CA GLU A 37 -28.55 4.47 -9.48
C GLU A 37 -27.49 3.91 -8.52
N PRO A 38 -27.73 2.73 -7.91
CA PRO A 38 -26.74 2.13 -7.03
C PRO A 38 -25.39 2.12 -7.76
N PRO A 39 -24.29 2.52 -7.10
CA PRO A 39 -22.99 2.45 -7.73
C PRO A 39 -22.80 1.04 -8.29
N PRO A 40 -22.29 0.90 -9.53
CA PRO A 40 -22.11 -0.42 -10.12
C PRO A 40 -21.31 -1.30 -9.16
N PRO A 41 -21.63 -2.60 -9.07
CA PRO A 41 -20.82 -3.51 -8.27
C PRO A 41 -19.37 -3.44 -8.73
N PRO A 42 -18.40 -3.61 -7.82
CA PRO A 42 -17.00 -3.61 -8.21
C PRO A 42 -16.81 -4.68 -9.29
N GLN A 43 -16.09 -4.33 -10.36
CA GLN A 43 -15.79 -5.30 -11.39
C GLN A 43 -14.58 -6.10 -10.94
N VAL A 44 -14.73 -7.42 -10.86
CA VAL A 44 -13.60 -8.33 -10.66
C VAL A 44 -12.62 -8.12 -11.80
N LEU A 45 -11.36 -7.88 -11.46
CA LEU A 45 -10.31 -7.69 -12.45
C LEU A 45 -10.16 -8.93 -13.33
N SER A 46 -9.93 -8.73 -14.62
CA SER A 46 -9.44 -9.82 -15.46
C SER A 46 -8.05 -10.27 -15.00
N PRO A 47 -7.63 -11.52 -15.29
CA PRO A 47 -6.28 -11.98 -14.95
C PRO A 47 -5.17 -11.08 -15.48
N SER A 48 -5.33 -10.55 -16.70
CA SER A 48 -4.38 -9.62 -17.30
C SER A 48 -4.31 -8.27 -16.56
N GLU A 49 -5.45 -7.72 -16.14
CA GLU A 49 -5.47 -6.46 -15.38
C GLU A 49 -4.89 -6.65 -13.98
N ALA A 50 -5.23 -7.76 -13.32
CA ALA A 50 -4.68 -8.11 -12.01
C ALA A 50 -3.15 -8.30 -12.08
N GLY A 51 -2.66 -9.00 -13.11
CA GLY A 51 -1.22 -9.17 -13.35
C GLY A 51 -0.52 -7.84 -13.62
N ALA A 52 -1.11 -6.97 -14.44
CA ALA A 52 -0.58 -5.64 -14.72
C ALA A 52 -0.50 -4.77 -13.45
N ILE A 53 -1.57 -4.73 -12.64
CA ILE A 53 -1.59 -3.97 -11.38
C ILE A 53 -0.55 -4.51 -10.40
N TYR A 54 -0.40 -5.84 -10.33
CA TYR A 54 0.62 -6.47 -9.51
C TYR A 54 2.03 -6.05 -9.94
N LEU A 55 2.38 -6.18 -11.23
CA LEU A 55 3.71 -5.85 -11.73
C LEU A 55 4.02 -4.35 -11.62
N ASP A 56 3.05 -3.47 -11.88
CA ASP A 56 3.20 -2.02 -11.69
C ASP A 56 3.44 -1.63 -10.22
N ALA A 57 3.00 -2.46 -9.28
CA ALA A 57 3.28 -2.27 -7.85
C ALA A 57 4.67 -2.81 -7.46
N VAL A 58 5.01 -4.04 -7.84
CA VAL A 58 6.21 -4.73 -7.30
C VAL A 58 7.50 -4.42 -8.04
N CYS A 59 7.47 -4.15 -9.35
CA CYS A 59 8.71 -3.91 -10.11
C CYS A 59 9.48 -2.66 -9.63
N PRO A 60 8.82 -1.52 -9.34
CA PRO A 60 9.52 -0.37 -8.75
C PRO A 60 10.11 -0.63 -7.35
N VAL A 61 9.58 -1.60 -6.62
CA VAL A 61 10.13 -2.02 -5.32
C VAL A 61 11.42 -2.81 -5.52
N ASN A 62 11.45 -3.71 -6.50
CA ASN A 62 12.66 -4.45 -6.90
C ASN A 62 13.77 -3.50 -7.33
N ASP A 63 13.46 -2.50 -8.16
CA ASP A 63 14.44 -1.49 -8.59
C ASP A 63 15.03 -0.70 -7.42
N ALA A 64 14.19 -0.35 -6.44
CA ALA A 64 14.64 0.35 -5.24
C ALA A 64 15.57 -0.52 -4.39
N TRP A 65 15.27 -1.82 -4.29
CA TRP A 65 16.11 -2.80 -3.60
C TRP A 65 17.45 -2.99 -4.30
N ASP A 66 17.46 -3.11 -5.62
CA ASP A 66 18.70 -3.21 -6.41
C ASP A 66 19.62 -2.00 -6.17
N ALA A 67 19.04 -0.79 -6.10
CA ALA A 67 19.80 0.42 -5.77
C ALA A 67 20.34 0.39 -4.32
N ALA A 68 19.54 -0.05 -3.35
CA ALA A 68 19.95 -0.16 -1.95
C ALA A 68 21.07 -1.19 -1.76
N ASP A 69 21.02 -2.33 -2.44
CA ASP A 69 22.06 -3.36 -2.40
C ASP A 69 23.40 -2.85 -2.91
N VAL A 70 23.40 -2.04 -3.98
CA VAL A 70 24.61 -1.39 -4.49
C VAL A 70 25.23 -0.46 -3.45
N GLU A 71 24.44 0.35 -2.75
CA GLU A 71 24.96 1.24 -1.71
C GLU A 71 25.42 0.47 -0.47
N LEU A 72 24.73 -0.61 -0.10
CA LEU A 72 25.14 -1.49 1.00
C LEU A 72 26.50 -2.15 0.71
N ASP A 73 26.73 -2.60 -0.51
CA ASP A 73 28.03 -3.12 -0.95
C ASP A 73 29.13 -2.05 -0.90
N ARG A 74 28.81 -0.79 -1.22
CA ARG A 74 29.77 0.31 -1.06
C ARG A 74 30.11 0.55 0.41
N LEU A 75 29.15 0.46 1.32
CA LEU A 75 29.41 0.53 2.77
C LEU A 75 30.31 -0.61 3.23
N ARG A 76 30.06 -1.85 2.79
CA ARG A 76 30.91 -3.02 3.09
C ARG A 76 32.35 -2.80 2.64
N VAL A 77 32.55 -2.28 1.43
CA VAL A 77 33.88 -1.96 0.90
C VAL A 77 34.55 -0.82 1.68
N ALA A 78 33.79 0.21 2.08
CA ALA A 78 34.31 1.32 2.87
C ALA A 78 34.79 0.85 4.25
N LEU A 79 34.01 0.01 4.94
CA LEU A 79 34.37 -0.58 6.23
C LEU A 79 35.60 -1.48 6.15
N ALA A 80 35.76 -2.24 5.06
CA ALA A 80 36.90 -3.12 4.88
C ALA A 80 38.23 -2.37 4.65
N ARG A 81 38.17 -1.09 4.24
CA ARG A 81 39.35 -0.24 4.04
C ARG A 81 39.64 0.51 5.35
N ASP A 82 40.41 -0.14 6.23
CA ASP A 82 40.90 0.45 7.49
C ASP A 82 41.37 1.91 7.30
N GLY A 83 40.80 2.85 8.08
CA GLY A 83 41.32 4.22 8.19
C GLY A 83 40.46 5.34 7.63
N ALA A 84 39.21 5.09 7.20
CA ALA A 84 38.29 6.19 6.89
C ALA A 84 37.80 6.88 8.19
N PRO A 85 37.95 8.21 8.35
CA PRO A 85 37.13 8.94 9.30
C PRO A 85 35.66 8.77 8.88
N GLU A 86 34.77 8.49 9.84
CA GLU A 86 33.30 8.39 9.72
C GLU A 86 32.74 8.12 8.30
N ILE A 87 32.33 6.88 8.05
CA ILE A 87 31.80 6.47 6.74
C ILE A 87 30.48 7.21 6.46
N ASP A 88 30.40 7.92 5.34
CA ASP A 88 29.17 8.61 4.90
C ASP A 88 28.10 7.59 4.51
N THR A 89 27.03 7.51 5.31
CA THR A 89 25.87 6.63 5.08
C THR A 89 24.72 7.31 4.34
N ARG A 90 24.84 8.59 3.98
CA ARG A 90 23.72 9.38 3.44
C ARG A 90 23.11 8.79 2.18
N LEU A 91 23.93 8.31 1.23
CA LEU A 91 23.42 7.70 0.00
C LEU A 91 22.66 6.39 0.30
N PHE A 92 23.19 5.58 1.20
CA PHE A 92 22.51 4.36 1.65
C PHE A 92 21.17 4.69 2.32
N ALA A 93 21.15 5.68 3.22
CA ALA A 93 19.93 6.15 3.86
C ALA A 93 18.89 6.64 2.84
N GLU A 94 19.31 7.42 1.83
CA GLU A 94 18.45 7.89 0.73
C GLU A 94 17.86 6.71 -0.06
N THR A 95 18.66 5.67 -0.37
CA THR A 95 18.14 4.47 -1.05
C THR A 95 17.18 3.66 -0.18
N MET A 96 17.42 3.56 1.13
CA MET A 96 16.49 2.88 2.04
C MET A 96 15.17 3.64 2.20
N ASP A 97 15.21 4.98 2.22
CA ASP A 97 13.99 5.79 2.17
C ASP A 97 13.21 5.59 0.86
N ALA A 98 13.92 5.40 -0.26
CA ALA A 98 13.30 5.06 -1.54
C ALA A 98 12.62 3.68 -1.51
N VAL A 99 13.26 2.65 -0.94
CA VAL A 99 12.65 1.32 -0.70
C VAL A 99 11.39 1.46 0.14
N ALA A 100 11.45 2.22 1.24
CA ALA A 100 10.29 2.42 2.10
C ALA A 100 9.13 3.11 1.37
N ALA A 101 9.43 4.14 0.57
CA ALA A 101 8.41 4.85 -0.19
C ALA A 101 7.82 4.01 -1.33
N ALA A 102 8.64 3.21 -2.02
CA ALA A 102 8.18 2.29 -3.05
C ALA A 102 7.26 1.21 -2.44
N SER A 103 7.69 0.61 -1.33
CA SER A 103 6.92 -0.43 -0.63
C SER A 103 5.59 0.10 -0.10
N GLU A 104 5.56 1.33 0.43
CA GLU A 104 4.32 2.00 0.84
C GLU A 104 3.33 2.16 -0.33
N ARG A 105 3.79 2.70 -1.46
CA ARG A 105 2.93 2.87 -2.65
C ARG A 105 2.46 1.53 -3.21
N ALA A 106 3.34 0.53 -3.23
CA ALA A 106 3.00 -0.81 -3.69
C ALA A 106 1.94 -1.43 -2.78
N ALA A 107 2.10 -1.35 -1.45
CA ALA A 107 1.12 -1.85 -0.50
C ALA A 107 -0.25 -1.16 -0.64
N GLU A 108 -0.25 0.18 -0.78
CA GLU A 108 -1.49 0.94 -1.01
C GLU A 108 -2.19 0.54 -2.32
N ARG A 109 -1.41 0.23 -3.36
CA ARG A 109 -1.94 -0.18 -4.66
C ARG A 109 -2.45 -1.63 -4.67
N LEU A 110 -1.85 -2.50 -3.88
CA LEU A 110 -2.26 -3.89 -3.74
C LEU A 110 -3.40 -4.08 -2.72
N ASP A 111 -3.90 -3.00 -2.11
CA ASP A 111 -5.00 -3.06 -1.17
C ASP A 111 -6.26 -3.71 -1.78
N THR A 112 -6.56 -4.90 -1.30
CA THR A 112 -7.71 -5.74 -1.68
C THR A 112 -9.06 -5.08 -1.38
N LYS A 113 -9.11 -4.02 -0.57
CA LYS A 113 -10.33 -3.25 -0.32
C LYS A 113 -10.67 -2.25 -1.42
N GLN A 114 -9.70 -1.90 -2.28
CA GLN A 114 -9.89 -0.91 -3.33
C GLN A 114 -10.36 -1.51 -4.67
N GLN A 115 -10.21 -2.83 -4.84
CA GLN A 115 -10.53 -3.54 -6.07
C GLN A 115 -10.84 -5.02 -5.80
N GLU A 116 -11.72 -5.61 -6.62
CA GLU A 116 -12.00 -7.04 -6.53
C GLU A 116 -10.97 -7.85 -7.32
N TRP A 117 -10.14 -8.60 -6.60
CA TRP A 117 -9.18 -9.53 -7.19
C TRP A 117 -9.86 -10.82 -7.65
N PRO A 118 -9.32 -11.53 -8.65
CA PRO A 118 -9.74 -12.89 -8.95
C PRO A 118 -9.75 -13.78 -7.69
N THR A 119 -10.75 -14.67 -7.55
CA THR A 119 -11.00 -15.45 -6.32
C THR A 119 -9.80 -16.27 -5.81
N ARG A 120 -8.83 -16.61 -6.66
CA ARG A 120 -7.63 -17.38 -6.29
C ARG A 120 -6.39 -16.53 -6.04
N THR A 121 -6.44 -15.22 -6.29
CA THR A 121 -5.29 -14.31 -6.21
C THR A 121 -5.32 -13.43 -4.98
N GLU A 122 -6.52 -13.11 -4.46
CA GLU A 122 -6.71 -12.15 -3.36
C GLU A 122 -5.81 -12.44 -2.15
N ALA A 123 -5.83 -13.67 -1.61
CA ALA A 123 -5.03 -14.04 -0.46
C ALA A 123 -3.52 -13.95 -0.74
N ALA A 124 -3.07 -14.38 -1.92
CA ALA A 124 -1.64 -14.32 -2.27
C ALA A 124 -1.15 -12.88 -2.46
N VAL A 125 -2.01 -11.98 -2.95
CA VAL A 125 -1.69 -10.56 -3.06
C VAL A 125 -1.71 -9.87 -1.71
N GLU A 126 -2.64 -10.24 -0.84
CA GLU A 126 -2.69 -9.77 0.55
C GLU A 126 -1.38 -10.11 1.28
N ASP A 127 -0.89 -11.35 1.16
CA ASP A 127 0.38 -11.77 1.74
C ASP A 127 1.55 -10.91 1.25
N VAL A 128 1.60 -10.58 -0.06
CA VAL A 128 2.60 -9.66 -0.61
C VAL A 128 2.44 -8.26 0.01
N ARG A 129 1.21 -7.76 0.15
CA ARG A 129 0.94 -6.46 0.77
C ARG A 129 1.50 -6.39 2.19
N GLU A 130 1.27 -7.42 3.00
CA GLU A 130 1.80 -7.50 4.36
C GLU A 130 3.34 -7.44 4.37
N THR A 131 4.00 -8.19 3.47
CA THR A 131 5.46 -8.17 3.38
C THR A 131 6.02 -6.81 2.97
N LEU A 132 5.31 -6.05 2.11
CA LEU A 132 5.70 -4.69 1.73
C LEU A 132 5.56 -3.70 2.90
N GLU A 133 4.58 -3.88 3.79
CA GLU A 133 4.44 -3.08 5.00
C GLU A 133 5.58 -3.35 6.00
N ASP A 134 6.01 -4.61 6.10
CA ASP A 134 7.19 -5.02 6.89
C ASP A 134 8.48 -4.45 6.30
N ASP A 135 8.67 -4.54 4.98
CA ASP A 135 9.82 -3.97 4.27
C ASP A 135 9.91 -2.46 4.47
N ARG A 136 8.79 -1.73 4.34
CA ARG A 136 8.71 -0.30 4.63
C ARG A 136 9.18 0.03 6.04
N THR A 137 8.74 -0.77 7.02
CA THR A 137 9.07 -0.55 8.44
C THR A 137 10.56 -0.79 8.70
N GLN A 138 11.09 -1.90 8.17
CA GLN A 138 12.51 -2.24 8.31
C GLN A 138 13.40 -1.23 7.57
N ALA A 139 13.05 -0.84 6.34
CA ALA A 139 13.78 0.14 5.55
C ALA A 139 13.92 1.49 6.26
N ARG A 140 12.84 2.02 6.83
CA ARG A 140 12.88 3.26 7.64
C ARG A 140 13.72 3.17 8.90
N ARG A 141 13.88 1.96 9.45
CA ARG A 141 14.75 1.72 10.60
C ARG A 141 16.21 1.68 10.14
N VAL A 142 16.49 0.92 9.09
CA VAL A 142 17.83 0.71 8.54
C VAL A 142 18.43 2.00 7.98
N ALA A 143 17.62 2.87 7.39
CA ALA A 143 18.04 4.19 6.90
C ALA A 143 18.69 5.10 7.97
N LYS A 144 18.49 4.80 9.26
CA LYS A 144 19.00 5.61 10.39
C LYS A 144 20.23 5.01 11.05
N LEU A 145 20.65 3.83 10.61
CA LEU A 145 21.79 3.12 11.18
C LEU A 145 23.08 3.74 10.67
N ASP A 146 24.13 3.62 11.47
CA ASP A 146 25.48 3.86 10.99
C ASP A 146 25.95 2.71 10.09
N ALA A 147 27.16 2.83 9.55
CA ALA A 147 27.65 1.90 8.53
C ALA A 147 27.82 0.47 9.08
N ASP A 148 28.33 0.29 10.30
CA ASP A 148 28.55 -1.02 10.89
C ASP A 148 27.23 -1.69 11.32
N GLU A 149 26.31 -0.92 11.89
CA GLU A 149 24.97 -1.42 12.22
C GLU A 149 24.19 -1.79 10.95
N ALA A 150 24.26 -0.97 9.88
CA ALA A 150 23.59 -1.24 8.61
C ALA A 150 24.12 -2.51 7.93
N VAL A 151 25.45 -2.68 7.87
CA VAL A 151 26.07 -3.86 7.26
C VAL A 151 25.82 -5.12 8.10
N GLY A 152 25.75 -4.99 9.41
CA GLY A 152 25.43 -6.08 10.34
C GLY A 152 23.93 -6.36 10.49
N TYR A 153 23.06 -5.59 9.84
CA TYR A 153 21.62 -5.71 10.03
C TYR A 153 21.08 -7.04 9.47
N ALA A 154 20.39 -7.79 10.32
CA ALA A 154 19.71 -9.01 9.94
C ALA A 154 18.27 -8.70 9.49
N TRP A 155 18.06 -8.66 8.17
CA TRP A 155 16.74 -8.54 7.57
C TRP A 155 15.86 -9.73 7.94
N GLN A 156 14.64 -9.43 8.40
CA GLN A 156 13.63 -10.44 8.74
C GLN A 156 12.61 -10.54 7.61
N GLY A 157 12.02 -11.72 7.43
CA GLY A 157 10.92 -11.89 6.48
C GLY A 157 11.35 -12.16 5.03
N ALA A 158 12.65 -12.29 4.73
CA ALA A 158 13.11 -12.44 3.33
C ALA A 158 12.58 -13.73 2.68
N ALA A 159 12.51 -14.83 3.42
CA ALA A 159 11.98 -16.10 2.91
C ALA A 159 10.45 -16.03 2.72
N GLU A 160 9.78 -15.36 3.65
CA GLU A 160 8.34 -15.12 3.64
C GLU A 160 7.95 -14.21 2.46
N SER A 161 8.66 -13.11 2.25
CA SER A 161 8.48 -12.18 1.11
C SER A 161 8.72 -12.87 -0.24
N ALA A 162 9.79 -13.66 -0.35
CA ALA A 162 10.06 -14.44 -1.56
C ALA A 162 8.96 -15.48 -1.83
N SER A 163 8.48 -16.16 -0.80
CA SER A 163 7.39 -17.14 -0.90
C SER A 163 6.06 -16.47 -1.29
N ALA A 164 5.70 -15.35 -0.67
CA ALA A 164 4.48 -14.60 -0.97
C ALA A 164 4.50 -14.11 -2.43
N SER A 165 5.63 -13.53 -2.86
CA SER A 165 5.80 -13.04 -4.24
C SER A 165 5.75 -14.17 -5.27
N ALA A 166 6.30 -15.35 -4.97
CA ALA A 166 6.18 -16.52 -5.84
C ALA A 166 4.72 -17.00 -5.95
N ALA A 167 4.02 -17.14 -4.82
CA ALA A 167 2.62 -17.57 -4.79
C ALA A 167 1.69 -16.59 -5.52
N ALA A 168 1.91 -15.27 -5.37
CA ALA A 168 1.13 -14.26 -6.09
C ALA A 168 1.31 -14.37 -7.60
N ARG A 169 2.55 -14.53 -8.08
CA ARG A 169 2.83 -14.70 -9.52
C ARG A 169 2.23 -15.97 -10.08
N GLU A 170 2.35 -17.10 -9.36
CA GLU A 170 1.69 -18.35 -9.75
C GLU A 170 0.17 -18.16 -9.86
N ALA A 171 -0.46 -17.55 -8.84
CA ALA A 171 -1.90 -17.33 -8.82
C ALA A 171 -2.39 -16.41 -9.96
N LEU A 172 -1.57 -15.42 -10.34
CA LEU A 172 -1.83 -14.48 -11.41
C LEU A 172 -1.47 -15.02 -12.81
N GLY A 173 -0.84 -16.20 -12.89
CA GLY A 173 -0.37 -16.78 -14.15
C GLY A 173 0.79 -16.00 -14.78
N LEU A 174 1.61 -15.34 -13.96
CA LEU A 174 2.79 -14.58 -14.37
C LEU A 174 4.03 -15.49 -14.45
N PRO A 175 5.11 -15.07 -15.14
CA PRO A 175 6.37 -15.80 -15.13
C PRO A 175 6.91 -16.04 -13.71
N GLU A 176 7.47 -17.23 -13.47
CA GLU A 176 8.06 -17.62 -12.18
C GLU A 176 9.33 -16.82 -11.83
N ASP A 177 10.06 -16.36 -12.84
CA ASP A 177 11.25 -15.51 -12.67
C ASP A 177 10.82 -14.03 -12.52
N PRO A 178 11.12 -13.36 -11.40
CA PRO A 178 10.65 -12.00 -11.15
C PRO A 178 11.30 -10.99 -12.10
N VAL A 179 12.55 -11.24 -12.48
CA VAL A 179 13.29 -10.37 -13.41
C VAL A 179 12.66 -10.46 -14.80
N ALA A 180 12.38 -11.68 -15.26
CA ALA A 180 11.70 -11.89 -16.53
C ALA A 180 10.29 -11.28 -16.55
N ALA A 181 9.54 -11.40 -15.45
CA ALA A 181 8.20 -10.83 -15.33
C ALA A 181 8.21 -9.30 -15.42
N CYS A 182 9.12 -8.63 -14.72
CA CYS A 182 9.26 -7.17 -14.76
C CYS A 182 9.78 -6.67 -16.12
N ALA A 183 10.78 -7.34 -16.71
CA ALA A 183 11.28 -6.99 -18.04
C ALA A 183 10.19 -7.11 -19.12
N GLN A 184 9.41 -8.20 -19.08
CA GLN A 184 8.29 -8.38 -20.01
C GLN A 184 7.21 -7.30 -19.81
N TRP A 185 6.95 -6.89 -18.57
CA TRP A 185 6.01 -5.82 -18.25
C TRP A 185 6.45 -4.47 -18.78
N GLU A 186 7.73 -4.10 -18.60
CA GLU A 186 8.30 -2.85 -19.13
C GLU A 186 8.18 -2.75 -20.65
N GLU A 187 8.42 -3.84 -21.38
CA GLU A 187 8.27 -3.89 -22.84
C GLU A 187 6.81 -3.67 -23.31
N GLN A 188 5.84 -3.99 -22.45
CA GLN A 188 4.41 -3.94 -22.76
C GLN A 188 3.71 -2.69 -22.21
N SER A 189 4.40 -1.93 -21.36
CA SER A 189 3.88 -0.73 -20.72
C SER A 189 4.15 0.50 -21.62
N PRO A 190 3.12 1.29 -21.98
CA PRO A 190 3.23 2.42 -22.91
C PRO A 190 3.97 3.65 -22.34
#